data_AF-A0A936E7F7-F1
#
_entry.id   AF-A0A936E7F7-F1
#
_cell.length_a   1.000
_cell.length_b   1.000
_cell.length_c   1.000
_cell.angle_alpha   90.00
_cell.angle_beta   90.00
_cell.angle_gamma   90.00
#
_symmetry.space_group_name_H-M   'P 1'
#
loop_
_entity.id
_entity.type
_entity.pdbx_description
1 polymer ?
#
loop_
_entity_poly.entity_id
_entity_poly.type
_entity_poly.pdbx_seq_one_letter_code
_entity_poly.pdbx_strand_id
1 'polypeptide(L)'
;MMKSTTAGSNNPSQDYLEIWQFAVDWTTPANSTFTKLQDVATAEFSSDLCGLTSYSCIAQPSGGIPLDPLREVIMWRLQYRNFGTHQSLVGNHATDVDGTDRAGVRWFELRRTSGAWSLYQQGTYAPSDGLSRWMGAIAMDGDGNMALGYNVSSTSLHPSLRYAGRLSSDALGTLPHGEYNIVAGAGVNTAERYGDYSAMSVDPADDCTFWFTGQYNPTSQWSTRIATFKFDSCGVPIWATR
;
A
#
# COMPACT_ATOMS: atom_id res chain seq x y z
N MET A 1 -7.38 11.18 -8.89
CA MET A 1 -6.57 11.42 -7.68
C MET A 1 -7.38 10.91 -6.50
N MET A 2 -6.75 10.19 -5.56
CA MET A 2 -7.39 9.82 -4.29
C MET A 2 -6.71 10.54 -3.15
N LYS A 3 -7.50 11.12 -2.25
CA LYS A 3 -7.04 11.76 -1.03
C LYS A 3 -7.78 11.12 0.13
N SER A 4 -7.07 10.78 1.19
CA SER A 4 -7.71 10.46 2.46
C SER A 4 -7.94 11.78 3.18
N THR A 5 -9.19 12.12 3.47
CA THR A 5 -9.52 13.34 4.22
C THR A 5 -10.39 13.00 5.41
N THR A 6 -10.10 13.65 6.54
CA THR A 6 -11.03 13.87 7.66
C THR A 6 -11.91 15.10 7.43
N ALA A 7 -11.89 15.71 6.24
CA ALA A 7 -12.44 17.04 6.02
C ALA A 7 -13.93 16.99 5.63
N GLY A 8 -14.82 17.06 6.63
CA GLY A 8 -16.22 17.44 6.41
C GLY A 8 -17.22 16.91 7.44
N SER A 9 -16.90 15.81 8.11
CA SER A 9 -17.59 15.33 9.29
C SER A 9 -16.54 14.69 10.19
N ASN A 10 -16.40 15.15 11.43
CA ASN A 10 -15.71 14.37 12.46
C ASN A 10 -16.57 13.14 12.74
N ASN A 11 -16.58 12.19 11.80
CA ASN A 11 -17.20 10.90 12.00
C ASN A 11 -16.19 10.04 12.77
N PRO A 12 -16.36 9.84 14.08
CA PRO A 12 -15.38 9.11 14.89
C PRO A 12 -15.35 7.60 14.56
N SER A 13 -16.12 7.15 13.58
CA SER A 13 -16.24 5.74 13.20
C SER A 13 -15.76 5.41 11.80
N GLN A 14 -15.55 6.42 10.94
CA GLN A 14 -15.20 6.20 9.52
C GLN A 14 -14.38 7.35 8.96
N ASP A 15 -13.43 6.99 8.10
CA ASP A 15 -12.70 7.89 7.21
C ASP A 15 -13.15 7.71 5.76
N TYR A 16 -12.73 8.60 4.87
CA TYR A 16 -13.16 8.59 3.48
C TYR A 16 -12.01 8.64 2.49
N LEU A 17 -12.14 7.87 1.42
CA LEU A 17 -11.36 8.01 0.20
C LEU A 17 -12.14 8.92 -0.77
N GLU A 18 -11.59 10.08 -1.08
CA GLU A 18 -12.13 10.95 -2.11
C GLU A 18 -11.71 10.45 -3.49
N ILE A 19 -12.63 10.36 -4.45
CA ILE A 19 -12.31 9.93 -5.81
C ILE A 19 -12.53 11.09 -6.78
N TRP A 20 -11.49 11.44 -7.52
CA TRP A 20 -11.56 12.47 -8.56
C TRP A 20 -11.38 11.86 -9.95
N GLN A 21 -12.38 12.05 -10.80
CA GLN A 21 -12.36 11.65 -12.20
C GLN A 21 -11.83 12.78 -13.07
N PHE A 22 -10.83 12.45 -13.89
CA PHE A 22 -10.34 13.31 -14.96
C PHE A 22 -10.75 12.71 -16.30
N ALA A 23 -11.59 13.40 -17.07
CA ALA A 23 -11.92 13.03 -18.44
C ALA A 23 -11.21 14.01 -19.38
N VAL A 24 -10.22 13.50 -20.11
CA VAL A 24 -9.43 14.31 -21.06
C VAL A 24 -10.07 14.27 -22.45
N ASP A 25 -10.26 15.44 -23.05
CA ASP A 25 -10.60 15.57 -24.47
C ASP A 25 -9.36 16.06 -25.22
N TRP A 26 -8.70 15.15 -25.92
CA TRP A 26 -7.49 15.45 -26.69
C TRP A 26 -7.77 16.28 -27.96
N THR A 27 -9.00 16.28 -28.46
CA THR A 27 -9.40 17.04 -29.65
C THR A 27 -9.71 18.48 -29.29
N THR A 28 -10.49 18.67 -28.23
CA THR A 28 -10.89 19.99 -27.71
C THR A 28 -10.54 20.06 -26.22
N PRO A 29 -9.30 20.49 -25.87
CA PRO A 29 -8.83 20.47 -24.48
C PRO A 29 -9.77 21.18 -23.48
N ALA A 30 -10.47 22.22 -23.92
CA ALA A 30 -11.44 22.96 -23.12
C ALA A 30 -12.67 22.14 -22.67
N ASN A 31 -12.96 21.01 -23.32
CA ASN A 31 -14.03 20.09 -22.91
C ASN A 31 -13.57 19.11 -21.81
N SER A 32 -12.29 19.10 -21.45
CA SER A 32 -11.78 18.22 -20.39
C SER A 32 -12.43 18.55 -19.06
N THR A 33 -12.81 17.54 -18.29
CA THR A 33 -13.45 17.71 -16.99
C THR A 33 -12.61 17.13 -15.86
N PHE A 34 -12.64 17.79 -14.70
CA PHE A 34 -12.10 17.28 -13.45
C PHE A 34 -13.17 17.37 -12.39
N THR A 35 -13.73 16.22 -12.00
CA THR A 35 -14.95 16.16 -11.19
C THR A 35 -14.76 15.22 -10.01
N LYS A 36 -15.15 15.69 -8.81
CA LYS A 36 -15.23 14.85 -7.61
C LYS A 36 -16.40 13.87 -7.78
N LEU A 37 -16.14 12.59 -7.59
CA LEU A 37 -17.16 11.54 -7.51
C LEU A 37 -17.64 11.36 -6.06
N GLN A 38 -18.45 10.35 -5.80
CA GLN A 38 -18.85 10.00 -4.44
C GLN A 38 -17.65 9.61 -3.58
N ASP A 39 -17.65 10.07 -2.32
CA ASP A 39 -16.69 9.63 -1.31
C ASP A 39 -16.95 8.17 -0.96
N VAL A 40 -15.87 7.40 -0.79
CA VAL A 40 -15.95 6.00 -0.39
C VAL A 40 -15.57 5.88 1.08
N ALA A 41 -16.54 5.52 1.91
CA ALA A 41 -16.31 5.27 3.32
C ALA A 41 -15.36 4.08 3.52
N THR A 42 -14.44 4.24 4.46
CA THR A 42 -13.50 3.24 4.96
C THR A 42 -13.62 3.17 6.47
N ALA A 43 -13.19 2.08 7.09
CA ALA A 43 -13.14 2.09 8.55
C ALA A 43 -12.13 3.14 9.04
N GLU A 44 -12.31 3.63 10.25
CA GLU A 44 -11.42 4.59 10.88
C GLU A 44 -9.97 4.09 10.89
N PHE A 45 -9.03 5.03 10.77
CA PHE A 45 -7.61 4.80 10.93
C PHE A 45 -6.92 6.02 11.55
N SER A 46 -5.87 5.79 12.34
CA SER A 46 -5.04 6.88 12.86
C SER A 46 -3.91 7.21 11.89
N SER A 47 -3.82 8.47 11.47
CA SER A 47 -2.61 9.00 10.82
C SER A 47 -1.61 9.57 11.82
N ASP A 48 -1.91 9.54 13.12
CA ASP A 48 -1.04 10.12 14.15
C ASP A 48 0.19 9.23 14.38
N LEU A 49 1.25 9.49 13.60
CA LEU A 49 2.56 8.87 13.73
C LEU A 49 3.54 9.96 14.17
N CYS A 50 3.80 10.01 15.48
CA CYS A 50 4.61 10.99 16.18
C CYS A 50 4.06 12.42 16.06
N GLY A 51 2.74 12.57 16.11
CA GLY A 51 2.06 13.83 15.90
C GLY A 51 1.78 14.13 14.43
N LEU A 52 0.87 15.07 14.20
CA LEU A 52 0.48 15.50 12.85
C LEU A 52 1.41 16.57 12.23
N THR A 53 2.46 16.98 12.96
CA THR A 53 3.39 18.04 12.53
C THR A 53 4.84 17.58 12.41
N SER A 54 5.23 16.45 13.00
CA SER A 54 6.56 15.85 12.83
C SER A 54 6.60 15.05 11.54
N TYR A 55 7.75 14.97 10.88
CA TYR A 55 7.98 13.98 9.83
C TYR A 55 8.82 12.81 10.36
N SER A 56 9.66 13.00 11.38
CA SER A 56 10.46 11.92 11.96
C SER A 56 9.63 11.03 12.89
N CYS A 57 9.44 9.76 12.54
CA CYS A 57 8.74 8.83 13.43
C CYS A 57 9.27 7.39 13.44
N ILE A 58 9.60 6.82 12.29
CA ILE A 58 9.97 5.40 12.25
C ILE A 58 11.37 5.19 12.84
N ALA A 59 11.42 4.47 13.97
CA ALA A 59 12.66 4.22 14.67
C ALA A 59 13.68 3.39 13.87
N GLN A 60 14.95 3.66 14.13
CA GLN A 60 16.10 2.89 13.64
C GLN A 60 16.97 2.42 14.83
N PRO A 61 17.84 1.42 14.64
CA PRO A 61 18.76 0.99 15.69
C PRO A 61 19.72 2.08 16.18
N SER A 62 20.21 1.90 17.41
CA SER A 62 21.24 2.76 18.03
C SER A 62 20.90 4.26 18.09
N GLY A 63 19.61 4.62 18.11
CA GLY A 63 19.17 6.02 18.14
C GLY A 63 19.45 6.78 16.83
N GLY A 64 19.48 6.07 15.69
CA GLY A 64 19.51 6.71 14.38
C GLY A 64 18.34 7.68 14.18
N ILE A 65 18.52 8.63 13.26
CA ILE A 65 17.50 9.65 12.93
C ILE A 65 16.19 8.93 12.54
N PRO A 66 15.05 9.17 13.20
CA PRO A 66 13.80 8.50 12.82
C PRO A 66 13.38 8.88 11.40
N LEU A 67 12.80 7.92 10.68
CA LEU A 67 12.47 8.07 9.27
C LEU A 67 11.04 8.60 9.08
N ASP A 68 10.85 9.27 7.95
CA ASP A 68 9.56 9.77 7.51
C ASP A 68 8.58 8.63 7.19
N PRO A 69 7.41 8.55 7.87
CA PRO A 69 6.40 7.56 7.53
C PRO A 69 5.61 7.91 6.26
N LEU A 70 5.65 9.16 5.77
CA LEU A 70 4.74 9.71 4.75
C LEU A 70 3.26 9.40 5.04
N ARG A 71 2.79 9.78 6.23
CA ARG A 71 1.40 9.51 6.66
C ARG A 71 0.34 10.26 5.86
N GLU A 72 0.72 11.29 5.10
CA GLU A 72 -0.20 12.26 4.51
C GLU A 72 -0.85 11.80 3.21
N VAL A 73 -0.30 10.75 2.58
CA VAL A 73 -0.65 10.39 1.20
C VAL A 73 -0.93 8.91 1.03
N ILE A 74 -1.76 8.62 0.04
CA ILE A 74 -1.88 7.26 -0.51
C ILE A 74 -0.62 7.01 -1.33
N MET A 75 0.03 5.87 -1.07
CA MET A 75 1.28 5.50 -1.72
C MET A 75 1.10 5.22 -3.22
N TRP A 76 2.15 5.47 -3.98
CA TRP A 76 2.23 5.12 -5.40
C TRP A 76 2.41 3.59 -5.56
N ARG A 77 1.65 2.83 -6.37
CA ARG A 77 0.44 3.19 -7.14
C ARG A 77 -0.87 2.94 -6.43
N LEU A 78 -1.86 3.74 -6.84
CA LEU A 78 -3.21 3.22 -7.02
C LEU A 78 -3.26 2.40 -8.33
N GLN A 79 -3.19 1.07 -8.23
CA GLN A 79 -3.18 0.19 -9.41
C GLN A 79 -4.61 -0.09 -9.86
N TYR A 80 -4.89 0.21 -11.13
CA TYR A 80 -6.14 -0.12 -11.81
C TYR A 80 -6.04 -1.46 -12.55
N ARG A 81 -7.14 -2.21 -12.53
CA ARG A 81 -7.31 -3.43 -13.33
C ARG A 81 -8.76 -3.60 -13.79
N ASN A 82 -8.96 -4.14 -14.99
CA ASN A 82 -10.28 -4.48 -15.53
C ASN A 82 -10.36 -5.99 -15.79
N PHE A 83 -11.24 -6.67 -15.05
CA PHE A 83 -11.49 -8.12 -15.17
C PHE A 83 -12.64 -8.45 -16.12
N GLY A 84 -13.17 -7.46 -16.85
CA GLY A 84 -14.35 -7.59 -17.71
C GLY A 84 -15.67 -7.64 -16.94
N THR A 85 -15.74 -8.42 -15.86
CA THR A 85 -16.90 -8.48 -14.97
C THR A 85 -16.95 -7.32 -13.97
N HIS A 86 -15.79 -6.77 -13.62
CA HIS A 86 -15.64 -5.63 -12.73
C HIS A 86 -14.28 -4.96 -12.95
N GLN A 87 -14.14 -3.74 -12.44
CA GLN A 87 -12.88 -3.01 -12.37
C GLN A 87 -12.45 -2.91 -10.90
N SER A 88 -11.14 -2.99 -10.66
CA SER A 88 -10.56 -2.84 -9.32
C SER A 88 -9.51 -1.74 -9.28
N LEU A 89 -9.45 -1.04 -8.15
CA LEU A 89 -8.40 -0.12 -7.76
C LEU A 89 -7.84 -0.57 -6.42
N VAL A 90 -6.53 -0.82 -6.33
CA VAL A 90 -5.87 -1.18 -5.08
C VAL A 90 -4.88 -0.10 -4.66
N GLY A 91 -4.85 0.22 -3.38
CA GLY A 91 -3.99 1.26 -2.82
C GLY A 91 -3.61 0.97 -1.36
N ASN A 92 -2.63 1.71 -0.85
CA ASN A 92 -2.16 1.58 0.52
C ASN A 92 -1.64 2.91 1.10
N HIS A 93 -1.55 3.00 2.42
CA HIS A 93 -0.93 4.12 3.14
C HIS A 93 -0.48 3.67 4.55
N ALA A 94 0.35 4.48 5.20
CA ALA A 94 0.75 4.25 6.59
C ALA A 94 -0.38 4.62 7.57
N THR A 95 -0.42 3.95 8.72
CA THR A 95 -1.34 4.24 9.83
C THR A 95 -0.70 3.84 11.16
N ASP A 96 -1.00 4.55 12.24
CA ASP A 96 -0.71 4.07 13.60
C ASP A 96 -1.72 2.98 13.99
N VAL A 97 -1.20 1.84 14.42
CA VAL A 97 -2.00 0.65 14.69
C VAL A 97 -2.30 0.41 16.17
N ASP A 98 -1.65 1.14 17.08
CA ASP A 98 -1.80 0.90 18.52
C ASP A 98 -1.71 2.15 19.41
N GLY A 99 -1.59 3.34 18.83
CA GLY A 99 -1.50 4.59 19.60
C GLY A 99 -0.13 4.79 20.24
N THR A 100 0.87 4.01 19.83
CA THR A 100 2.26 4.09 20.31
C THR A 100 3.24 4.38 19.18
N ASP A 101 2.75 5.04 18.11
CA ASP A 101 3.53 5.43 16.95
C ASP A 101 4.11 4.25 16.14
N ARG A 102 3.51 3.06 16.27
CA ARG A 102 3.90 1.91 15.46
C ARG A 102 3.16 1.94 14.13
N ALA A 103 3.92 2.13 13.04
CA ALA A 103 3.33 2.15 11.71
C ALA A 103 2.93 0.74 11.25
N GLY A 104 1.74 0.63 10.67
CA GLY A 104 1.30 -0.47 9.83
C GLY A 104 0.92 0.01 8.44
N VAL A 105 0.81 -0.94 7.50
CA VAL A 105 0.36 -0.62 6.14
C VAL A 105 -1.11 -0.92 6.01
N ARG A 106 -1.93 0.14 5.94
CA ARG A 106 -3.35 0.03 5.60
C ARG A 106 -3.49 -0.11 4.10
N TRP A 107 -4.34 -1.02 3.65
CA TRP A 107 -4.58 -1.28 2.23
C TRP A 107 -6.07 -1.42 1.96
N PHE A 108 -6.45 -1.19 0.71
CA PHE A 108 -7.83 -1.29 0.26
C PHE A 108 -7.92 -1.76 -1.19
N GLU A 109 -9.06 -2.37 -1.53
CA GLU A 109 -9.54 -2.58 -2.88
C GLU A 109 -10.88 -1.87 -3.03
N LEU A 110 -10.96 -0.96 -4.00
CA LEU A 110 -12.23 -0.47 -4.51
C LEU A 110 -12.64 -1.27 -5.72
N ARG A 111 -13.92 -1.56 -5.85
CA ARG A 111 -14.48 -2.28 -6.99
C ARG A 111 -15.59 -1.49 -7.65
N ARG A 112 -15.71 -1.65 -8.96
CA ARG A 112 -16.80 -1.11 -9.77
C ARG A 112 -17.26 -2.16 -10.79
N THR A 113 -18.44 -2.71 -10.55
CA THR A 113 -19.14 -3.61 -11.50
C THR A 113 -19.95 -2.79 -12.51
N SER A 114 -20.66 -1.78 -12.03
CA SER A 114 -21.38 -0.78 -12.81
C SER A 114 -21.48 0.52 -11.99
N GLY A 115 -21.68 1.66 -12.63
CA GLY A 115 -21.91 2.94 -11.94
C GLY A 115 -20.72 3.43 -11.09
N ALA A 116 -20.94 3.52 -9.78
CA ALA A 116 -20.02 4.11 -8.80
C ALA A 116 -18.95 3.11 -8.31
N TRP A 117 -17.84 3.65 -7.81
CA TRP A 117 -16.84 2.89 -7.04
C TRP A 117 -17.33 2.66 -5.61
N SER A 118 -17.11 1.47 -5.07
CA SER A 118 -17.36 1.13 -3.68
C SER A 118 -16.18 0.39 -3.07
N LEU A 119 -16.05 0.45 -1.75
CA LEU A 119 -15.09 -0.37 -1.00
C LEU A 119 -15.50 -1.84 -1.12
N TYR A 120 -14.59 -2.68 -1.63
CA TYR A 120 -14.80 -4.13 -1.68
C TYR A 120 -14.15 -4.83 -0.49
N GLN A 121 -12.92 -4.44 -0.15
CA GLN A 121 -12.22 -4.91 1.03
C GLN A 121 -11.12 -3.93 1.47
N GLN A 122 -10.72 -4.04 2.72
CA GLN A 122 -9.62 -3.31 3.31
C GLN A 122 -9.04 -4.10 4.47
N GLY A 123 -7.79 -3.80 4.84
CA GLY A 123 -7.15 -4.35 6.01
C GLY A 123 -5.95 -3.52 6.42
N THR A 124 -5.35 -3.87 7.56
CA THR A 124 -4.09 -3.30 8.02
C THR A 124 -3.10 -4.42 8.28
N TYR A 125 -1.95 -4.38 7.61
CA TYR A 125 -0.88 -5.35 7.83
C TYR A 125 0.09 -4.84 8.91
N ALA A 126 -0.03 -5.42 10.10
CA ALA A 126 0.82 -5.10 11.25
C ALA A 126 0.92 -6.26 12.24
N PRO A 127 1.65 -7.35 11.90
CA PRO A 127 1.97 -8.42 12.84
C PRO A 127 2.43 -7.90 14.22
N SER A 128 2.10 -8.65 15.28
CA SER A 128 2.43 -8.30 16.67
C SER A 128 3.89 -8.61 17.04
N ASP A 129 4.83 -8.14 16.21
CA ASP A 129 6.27 -8.33 16.37
C ASP A 129 7.02 -7.04 16.78
N GLY A 130 6.28 -5.95 17.00
CA GLY A 130 6.83 -4.66 17.40
C GLY A 130 7.57 -3.92 16.29
N LEU A 131 7.47 -4.37 15.03
CA LEU A 131 8.11 -3.71 13.89
C LEU A 131 7.14 -2.72 13.21
N SER A 132 7.66 -1.55 12.88
CA SER A 132 6.95 -0.59 12.04
C SER A 132 7.06 -0.98 10.56
N ARG A 133 5.95 -0.88 9.84
CA ARG A 133 5.83 -1.14 8.41
C ARG A 133 5.22 0.07 7.72
N TRP A 134 5.91 0.60 6.71
CA TRP A 134 5.49 1.79 6.00
C TRP A 134 6.06 1.79 4.58
N MET A 135 5.77 2.84 3.81
CA MET A 135 6.24 3.01 2.44
C MET A 135 5.92 1.81 1.52
N GLY A 136 4.64 1.43 1.54
CA GLY A 136 4.15 0.25 0.85
C GLY A 136 3.91 0.49 -0.65
N ALA A 137 4.00 -0.58 -1.42
CA ALA A 137 3.49 -0.67 -2.78
C ALA A 137 2.60 -1.91 -2.89
N ILE A 138 1.48 -1.80 -3.61
CA ILE A 138 0.49 -2.87 -3.75
C ILE A 138 0.14 -3.09 -5.21
N ALA A 139 -0.08 -4.35 -5.61
CA ALA A 139 -0.66 -4.69 -6.90
C ALA A 139 -1.48 -5.98 -6.82
N MET A 140 -2.29 -6.19 -7.85
CA MET A 140 -3.16 -7.33 -8.07
C MET A 140 -2.85 -7.99 -9.42
N ASP A 141 -2.68 -9.31 -9.41
CA ASP A 141 -2.44 -10.14 -10.60
C ASP A 141 -3.72 -10.46 -11.39
N GLY A 142 -3.56 -11.23 -12.47
CA GLY A 142 -4.60 -11.68 -13.39
C GLY A 142 -5.71 -12.50 -12.76
N ASP A 143 -5.41 -13.19 -11.66
CA ASP A 143 -6.34 -14.04 -10.93
C ASP A 143 -6.96 -13.34 -9.70
N GLY A 144 -6.62 -12.06 -9.50
CA GLY A 144 -7.13 -11.25 -8.39
C GLY A 144 -6.39 -11.46 -7.07
N ASN A 145 -5.24 -12.13 -7.07
CA ASN A 145 -4.37 -12.22 -5.90
C ASN A 145 -3.65 -10.88 -5.72
N MET A 146 -3.41 -10.48 -4.47
CA MET A 146 -2.75 -9.22 -4.15
C MET A 146 -1.45 -9.45 -3.42
N ALA A 147 -0.43 -8.68 -3.79
CA ALA A 147 0.82 -8.58 -3.06
C ALA A 147 1.03 -7.17 -2.53
N LEU A 148 1.60 -7.08 -1.34
CA LEU A 148 1.93 -5.84 -0.66
C LEU A 148 3.39 -5.90 -0.21
N GLY A 149 4.24 -5.07 -0.80
CA GLY A 149 5.66 -4.91 -0.43
C GLY A 149 5.86 -3.60 0.31
N TYR A 150 6.75 -3.56 1.30
CA TYR A 150 6.92 -2.40 2.19
C TYR A 150 8.28 -2.40 2.89
N ASN A 151 8.63 -1.24 3.44
CA ASN A 151 9.74 -1.10 4.37
C ASN A 151 9.38 -1.61 5.76
N VAL A 152 10.38 -2.14 6.48
CA VAL A 152 10.27 -2.53 7.89
C VAL A 152 11.49 -2.04 8.68
N SER A 153 11.27 -1.56 9.90
CA SER A 153 12.31 -1.01 10.80
C SER A 153 11.82 -0.95 12.23
N SER A 154 12.75 -0.89 13.16
CA SER A 154 12.51 -0.64 14.58
C SER A 154 13.81 -0.20 15.26
N THR A 155 13.80 -0.08 16.58
CA THR A 155 15.02 0.12 17.39
C THR A 155 16.00 -1.08 17.33
N SER A 156 15.59 -2.22 16.78
CA SER A 156 16.41 -3.44 16.68
C SER A 156 16.57 -3.97 15.25
N LEU A 157 15.86 -3.41 14.27
CA LEU A 157 15.92 -3.81 12.87
C LEU A 157 16.21 -2.59 11.99
N HIS A 158 17.28 -2.68 11.21
CA HIS A 158 17.60 -1.67 10.20
C HIS A 158 16.55 -1.64 9.09
N PRO A 159 16.35 -0.50 8.41
CA PRO A 159 15.44 -0.37 7.28
C PRO A 159 15.67 -1.46 6.23
N SER A 160 14.69 -2.36 6.15
CA SER A 160 14.69 -3.57 5.32
C SER A 160 13.44 -3.59 4.43
N LEU A 161 13.38 -4.52 3.49
CA LEU A 161 12.22 -4.71 2.62
C LEU A 161 11.61 -6.10 2.82
N ARG A 162 10.29 -6.14 2.96
CA ARG A 162 9.50 -7.37 3.10
C ARG A 162 8.25 -7.28 2.23
N TYR A 163 7.58 -8.41 2.04
CA TYR A 163 6.27 -8.46 1.41
C TYR A 163 5.35 -9.49 2.07
N ALA A 164 4.06 -9.29 1.90
CA ALA A 164 2.99 -10.21 2.24
C ALA A 164 1.99 -10.29 1.08
N GLY A 165 1.06 -11.23 1.13
CA GLY A 165 0.10 -11.44 0.06
C GLY A 165 -1.22 -12.06 0.48
N ARG A 166 -2.11 -12.14 -0.50
CA ARG A 166 -3.37 -12.87 -0.42
C ARG A 166 -3.79 -13.41 -1.77
N LEU A 167 -4.40 -14.58 -1.76
CA LEU A 167 -5.14 -15.12 -2.88
C LEU A 167 -6.52 -14.46 -3.00
N SER A 168 -7.10 -14.50 -4.20
CA SER A 168 -8.47 -14.03 -4.42
C SER A 168 -9.51 -14.82 -3.62
N SER A 169 -9.22 -16.08 -3.29
CA SER A 169 -10.05 -16.97 -2.47
C SER A 169 -9.93 -16.76 -0.97
N ASP A 170 -8.96 -15.98 -0.49
CA ASP A 170 -8.79 -15.74 0.94
C ASP A 170 -9.92 -14.91 1.51
N ALA A 171 -10.15 -15.05 2.83
CA ALA A 171 -11.08 -14.19 3.56
C ALA A 171 -10.79 -12.71 3.28
N LEU A 172 -11.84 -11.94 2.96
CA LEU A 172 -11.71 -10.52 2.64
C LEU A 172 -11.11 -9.74 3.81
N GLY A 173 -10.29 -8.75 3.48
CA GLY A 173 -9.64 -7.89 4.46
C GLY A 173 -8.47 -8.54 5.21
N THR A 174 -8.02 -9.73 4.79
CA THR A 174 -6.84 -10.41 5.36
C THR A 174 -5.71 -10.53 4.34
N LEU A 175 -4.45 -10.60 4.82
CA LEU A 175 -3.24 -10.92 4.06
C LEU A 175 -2.56 -12.15 4.69
N PRO A 176 -3.14 -13.35 4.51
CA PRO A 176 -2.73 -14.52 5.29
C PRO A 176 -1.45 -15.18 4.75
N HIS A 177 -1.04 -14.86 3.52
CA HIS A 177 0.24 -15.32 3.00
C HIS A 177 1.32 -14.44 3.61
N GLY A 178 1.96 -15.00 4.64
CA GLY A 178 2.78 -14.31 5.63
C GLY A 178 3.92 -13.45 5.10
N GLU A 179 4.76 -12.99 6.01
CA GLU A 179 5.78 -12.00 5.68
C GLU A 179 7.10 -12.63 5.23
N TYR A 180 7.54 -12.29 4.03
CA TYR A 180 8.78 -12.78 3.43
C TYR A 180 9.81 -11.65 3.33
N ASN A 181 11.08 -11.98 3.59
CA ASN A 181 12.19 -11.03 3.46
C ASN A 181 12.62 -10.89 1.99
N ILE A 182 12.68 -9.65 1.50
CA ILE A 182 13.27 -9.33 0.19
C ILE A 182 14.76 -9.04 0.34
N VAL A 183 15.08 -8.15 1.29
CA VAL A 183 16.47 -7.83 1.65
C VAL A 183 16.50 -7.24 3.06
N ALA A 184 17.49 -7.67 3.84
CA ALA A 184 17.76 -7.09 5.15
C ALA A 184 18.69 -5.88 5.01
N GLY A 185 18.36 -4.80 5.72
CA GLY A 185 19.26 -3.69 5.95
C GLY A 185 20.35 -4.06 6.96
N ALA A 186 21.49 -3.39 6.85
CA ALA A 186 22.65 -3.56 7.73
C ALA A 186 23.18 -2.20 8.27
N GLY A 187 22.50 -1.10 8.00
CA GLY A 187 22.82 0.17 8.65
C GLY A 187 21.65 1.14 8.72
N VAL A 188 21.87 2.22 9.47
CA VAL A 188 20.90 3.31 9.64
C VAL A 188 20.97 4.26 8.45
N ASN A 189 19.85 4.87 8.10
CA ASN A 189 19.82 6.02 7.21
C ASN A 189 20.21 7.28 7.98
N THR A 190 21.00 8.15 7.35
CA THR A 190 21.44 9.42 7.95
C THR A 190 20.55 10.61 7.56
N ALA A 191 19.42 10.36 6.89
CA ALA A 191 18.42 11.36 6.55
C ALA A 191 17.05 10.93 7.08
N GLU A 192 16.25 11.92 7.46
CA GLU A 192 14.88 11.75 7.93
C GLU A 192 13.97 11.32 6.77
N ARG A 193 13.98 12.08 5.66
CA ARG A 193 13.22 11.73 4.46
C ARG A 193 13.67 10.38 3.88
N TYR A 194 12.71 9.50 3.69
CA TYR A 194 12.96 8.10 3.34
C TYR A 194 11.89 7.55 2.39
N GLY A 195 12.23 7.34 1.12
CA GLY A 195 11.54 6.34 0.30
C GLY A 195 10.49 6.83 -0.67
N ASP A 196 10.74 7.90 -1.43
CA ASP A 196 9.78 8.43 -2.41
C ASP A 196 9.94 7.82 -3.83
N TYR A 197 9.18 6.84 -4.30
CA TYR A 197 8.22 5.92 -3.67
C TYR A 197 8.64 4.48 -4.02
N SER A 198 8.29 3.51 -3.18
CA SER A 198 8.31 2.09 -3.58
C SER A 198 7.32 1.85 -4.74
N ALA A 199 7.58 0.84 -5.58
CA ALA A 199 6.73 0.50 -6.71
C ALA A 199 6.46 -0.99 -6.78
N MET A 200 5.24 -1.36 -7.18
CA MET A 200 4.89 -2.72 -7.54
C MET A 200 4.08 -2.76 -8.84
N SER A 201 4.51 -3.60 -9.76
CA SER A 201 3.86 -3.84 -11.05
C SER A 201 3.74 -5.33 -11.33
N VAL A 202 2.73 -5.71 -12.11
CA VAL A 202 2.56 -7.08 -12.60
C VAL A 202 3.09 -7.15 -14.01
N ASP A 203 3.84 -8.21 -14.32
CA ASP A 203 4.38 -8.49 -15.63
C ASP A 203 3.24 -8.75 -16.62
N PRO A 204 3.08 -7.94 -17.68
CA PRO A 204 2.00 -8.14 -18.63
C PRO A 204 2.19 -9.38 -19.52
N ALA A 205 3.36 -10.01 -19.52
CA ALA A 205 3.64 -11.19 -20.34
C ALA A 205 2.96 -12.45 -19.79
N ASP A 206 2.82 -12.56 -18.46
CA ASP A 206 2.17 -13.70 -17.79
C ASP A 206 1.01 -13.29 -16.88
N ASP A 207 0.84 -12.00 -16.65
CA ASP A 207 -0.21 -11.43 -15.81
C ASP A 207 -0.16 -11.88 -14.34
N CYS A 208 0.96 -12.46 -13.91
CA CYS A 208 1.11 -13.15 -12.63
C CYS A 208 2.36 -12.70 -11.84
N THR A 209 3.45 -12.40 -12.53
CA THR A 209 4.72 -12.11 -11.89
C THR A 209 4.74 -10.67 -11.37
N PHE A 210 4.92 -10.51 -10.06
CA PHE A 210 5.10 -9.21 -9.45
C PHE A 210 6.57 -8.76 -9.57
N TRP A 211 6.75 -7.48 -9.85
CA TRP A 211 8.02 -6.78 -9.82
C TRP A 211 7.92 -5.68 -8.76
N PHE A 212 8.71 -5.81 -7.70
CA PHE A 212 8.79 -4.86 -6.60
C PHE A 212 10.12 -4.11 -6.64
N THR A 213 10.06 -2.79 -6.49
CA THR A 213 11.23 -1.92 -6.33
C THR A 213 11.06 -1.11 -5.06
N GLY A 214 12.06 -1.14 -4.18
CA GLY A 214 12.05 -0.37 -2.95
C GLY A 214 13.46 -0.01 -2.51
N GLN A 215 13.55 0.96 -1.59
CA GLN A 215 14.83 1.32 -0.99
C GLN A 215 15.08 0.57 0.33
N TYR A 216 16.34 0.29 0.63
CA TYR A 216 16.80 -0.31 1.89
C TYR A 216 18.19 0.23 2.25
N ASN A 217 18.68 -0.06 3.46
CA ASN A 217 19.99 0.44 3.90
C ASN A 217 21.00 -0.69 4.06
N PRO A 218 21.83 -1.02 3.05
CA PRO A 218 22.90 -2.01 3.21
C PRO A 218 24.00 -1.55 4.17
N THR A 219 24.22 -0.23 4.29
CA THR A 219 25.17 0.39 5.23
C THR A 219 24.59 1.73 5.70
N SER A 220 25.38 2.82 5.74
CA SER A 220 24.94 4.15 6.18
C SER A 220 24.18 4.96 5.12
N GLN A 221 24.08 4.46 3.89
CA GLN A 221 23.33 5.08 2.79
C GLN A 221 22.30 4.10 2.24
N TRP A 222 21.20 4.64 1.70
CA TRP A 222 20.19 3.84 1.04
C TRP A 222 20.71 3.27 -0.30
N SER A 223 20.13 2.16 -0.71
CA SER A 223 20.28 1.57 -2.03
C SER A 223 18.93 1.01 -2.50
N THR A 224 18.81 0.75 -3.80
CA THR A 224 17.58 0.19 -4.38
C THR A 224 17.70 -1.33 -4.50
N ARG A 225 16.61 -2.03 -4.16
CA ARG A 225 16.45 -3.45 -4.43
C ARG A 225 15.26 -3.65 -5.37
N ILE A 226 15.49 -4.46 -6.40
CA ILE A 226 14.45 -4.97 -7.28
C ILE A 226 14.30 -6.46 -6.97
N ALA A 227 13.05 -6.92 -6.83
CA ALA A 227 12.73 -8.31 -6.58
C ALA A 227 11.51 -8.73 -7.39
N THR A 228 11.41 -10.03 -7.64
CA THR A 228 10.27 -10.63 -8.30
C THR A 228 9.79 -11.86 -7.55
N PHE A 229 8.48 -12.08 -7.59
CA PHE A 229 7.79 -13.20 -6.98
C PHE A 229 6.42 -13.37 -7.64
N LYS A 230 5.80 -14.53 -7.48
CA LYS A 230 4.45 -14.83 -7.98
C LYS A 230 3.75 -15.80 -7.05
N PHE A 231 2.42 -15.84 -7.10
CA PHE A 231 1.66 -16.90 -6.46
C PHE A 231 1.69 -18.15 -7.32
N ASP A 232 1.95 -19.31 -6.73
CA ASP A 232 2.00 -20.60 -7.44
C ASP A 232 0.68 -20.94 -8.13
N SER A 233 -0.44 -20.44 -7.61
CA SER A 233 -1.77 -20.65 -8.17
C SER A 233 -2.08 -19.76 -9.38
N CYS A 234 -1.30 -18.71 -9.63
CA CYS A 234 -1.65 -17.74 -10.67
C CYS A 234 -1.49 -18.33 -12.08
N GLY A 235 -2.51 -18.15 -12.93
CA GLY A 235 -2.56 -18.66 -14.30
C GLY A 235 -2.81 -20.18 -14.37
N VAL A 236 -3.07 -20.84 -13.24
CA VAL A 236 -3.36 -22.27 -13.19
C VAL A 236 -4.86 -22.48 -13.13
N PRO A 237 -5.47 -23.25 -14.06
CA PRO A 237 -6.88 -23.57 -13.98
C PRO A 237 -7.18 -24.33 -12.68
N ILE A 238 -8.06 -23.78 -11.84
CA ILE A 238 -8.63 -24.49 -10.70
C ILE A 238 -9.58 -25.57 -11.23
N TRP A 239 -9.03 -26.76 -11.53
CA TRP A 239 -9.85 -27.95 -11.77
C TRP A 239 -10.51 -28.34 -10.45
N ALA A 240 -11.78 -27.95 -10.28
CA ALA A 240 -12.59 -28.44 -9.17
C ALA A 240 -12.72 -29.97 -9.31
N THR A 241 -12.09 -30.72 -8.41
CA THR A 241 -12.54 -32.08 -8.13
C THR A 241 -13.80 -31.93 -7.25
N ARG A 242 -14.94 -32.35 -7.82
CA ARG A 242 -16.22 -32.45 -7.11
C ARG A 242 -16.16 -33.49 -6.01
#